data_AF-A0A7J6T6D2-F1
#
_entry.id   AF-A0A7J6T6D2-F1
#
_cell.length_a   1.000
_cell.length_b   1.000
_cell.length_c   1.000
_cell.angle_alpha   90.00
_cell.angle_beta   90.00
_cell.angle_gamma   90.00
#
_symmetry.space_group_name_H-M   'P 1'
#
loop_
_entity.id
_entity.type
_entity.pdbx_description
1 polymer ?
#
loop_
_entity_poly.entity_id
_entity_poly.type
_entity_poly.pdbx_seq_one_letter_code
_entity_poly.pdbx_strand_id
1 'polypeptide(L)'
;IARHIHCLLAATKVAQTTNSDYIHFEMEDDDSAFYLTTMEPEKVAIMDGKIAQYVSKFGTADGFSITFMKSEKPAMPEGKYQLGIFVVEKRAYADDGHKTEDMMDESDLKVVASAKFLEERSAEVQQYYQSLINEAMSGRNAVVKVLDPPAHMVEKVGAKMVQLAAYDVERSGKAYISEVNECFRSNDITPKRFYVDTFANGIIVYTCFFDPSSCTEDKLGQLAQTLRYVCHFKHNPKKSALVWDLVLKNLITPEHAIFLITAAKFIFSFFPKETEEYLALAEYFKNDPSKKS
;
A
#
# COMPACT_ATOMS: atom_id res chain seq x y z
N ILE A 1 -14.59 21.16 5.79
CA ILE A 1 -14.35 20.98 7.25
C ILE A 1 -15.62 20.61 8.02
N ALA A 2 -16.74 21.35 7.89
CA ALA A 2 -17.97 21.07 8.67
C ALA A 2 -18.53 19.63 8.49
N ARG A 3 -18.54 19.09 7.26
CA ARG A 3 -19.08 17.76 6.98
C ARG A 3 -18.32 16.64 7.70
N HIS A 4 -16.99 16.59 7.60
CA HIS A 4 -16.17 15.57 8.26
C HIS A 4 -16.27 15.59 9.79
N ILE A 5 -16.40 16.79 10.40
CA ILE A 5 -16.61 16.91 11.85
C ILE A 5 -17.99 16.37 12.24
N HIS A 6 -19.04 16.70 11.49
CA HIS A 6 -20.37 16.12 11.72
C HIS A 6 -20.37 14.61 11.55
N CYS A 7 -19.65 14.07 10.56
CA CYS A 7 -19.49 12.64 10.35
C CYS A 7 -18.79 11.95 11.52
N LEU A 8 -17.70 12.53 12.04
CA LEU A 8 -17.02 12.03 13.24
C LEU A 8 -17.97 12.04 14.43
N LEU A 9 -18.65 13.15 14.69
CA LEU A 9 -19.61 13.26 15.80
C LEU A 9 -20.74 12.24 15.68
N ALA A 10 -21.28 12.03 14.48
CA ALA A 10 -22.31 11.03 14.22
C ALA A 10 -21.79 9.61 14.47
N ALA A 11 -20.61 9.27 13.96
CA ALA A 11 -19.99 7.96 14.16
C ALA A 11 -19.70 7.69 15.64
N THR A 12 -19.18 8.68 16.37
CA THR A 12 -18.97 8.59 17.83
C THR A 12 -20.30 8.39 18.57
N LYS A 13 -21.36 9.09 18.17
CA LYS A 13 -22.69 8.94 18.80
C LYS A 13 -23.29 7.55 18.56
N VAL A 14 -23.13 7.00 17.36
CA VAL A 14 -23.54 5.62 17.06
C VAL A 14 -22.78 4.63 17.94
N ALA A 15 -21.46 4.75 18.01
CA ALA A 15 -20.59 3.91 18.85
C ALA A 15 -20.99 3.94 20.33
N GLN A 16 -21.25 5.14 20.87
CA GLN A 16 -21.74 5.33 22.24
C GLN A 16 -23.12 4.66 22.47
N THR A 17 -24.02 4.77 21.50
CA THR A 17 -25.39 4.21 21.62
C THR A 17 -25.39 2.69 21.55
N THR A 18 -24.47 2.11 20.77
CA THR A 18 -24.33 0.64 20.62
C THR A 18 -23.39 0.01 21.64
N ASN A 19 -22.83 0.80 22.56
CA ASN A 19 -21.84 0.37 23.54
C ASN A 19 -20.64 -0.34 22.89
N SER A 20 -20.16 0.22 21.77
CA SER A 20 -19.05 -0.30 20.97
C SER A 20 -17.93 0.73 20.88
N ASP A 21 -16.68 0.27 20.94
CA ASP A 21 -15.49 1.11 20.71
C ASP A 21 -15.13 1.25 19.22
N TYR A 22 -15.96 0.67 18.35
CA TYR A 22 -15.77 0.71 16.91
C TYR A 22 -16.39 1.98 16.33
N ILE A 23 -15.54 2.93 15.93
CA ILE A 23 -15.95 4.11 15.18
C ILE A 23 -15.70 3.82 13.70
N HIS A 24 -16.75 3.99 12.91
CA HIS A 24 -16.71 3.73 11.47
C HIS A 24 -17.54 4.73 10.70
N PHE A 25 -16.98 5.24 9.61
CA PHE A 25 -17.70 6.10 8.69
C PHE A 25 -17.10 6.00 7.28
N GLU A 26 -17.98 6.04 6.28
CA GLU A 26 -17.62 5.95 4.86
C GLU A 26 -18.45 6.94 4.07
N MET A 27 -17.81 7.63 3.14
CA MET A 27 -18.45 8.54 2.20
C MET A 27 -17.68 8.46 0.90
N GLU A 28 -18.34 8.00 -0.15
CA GLU A 28 -17.79 7.87 -1.50
C GLU A 28 -18.58 8.77 -2.43
N ASP A 29 -17.87 9.61 -3.17
CA ASP A 29 -18.33 10.34 -4.35
C ASP A 29 -17.56 9.81 -5.58
N ASP A 30 -17.85 10.30 -6.79
CA ASP A 30 -17.19 9.80 -8.02
C ASP A 30 -15.69 10.11 -8.07
N ASP A 31 -15.29 11.26 -7.51
CA ASP A 31 -13.91 11.77 -7.57
C ASP A 31 -13.18 11.77 -6.22
N SER A 32 -13.86 11.42 -5.13
CA SER A 32 -13.23 11.37 -3.81
C SER A 32 -13.93 10.42 -2.86
N ALA A 33 -13.18 9.89 -1.90
CA ALA A 33 -13.73 9.14 -0.79
C ALA A 33 -13.09 9.54 0.53
N PHE A 34 -13.89 9.45 1.59
CA PHE A 34 -13.48 9.68 2.97
C PHE A 34 -13.87 8.47 3.81
N TYR A 35 -12.87 7.87 4.44
CA TYR A 35 -13.06 6.73 5.33
C TYR A 35 -12.49 7.02 6.71
N LEU A 36 -13.15 6.46 7.70
CA LEU A 36 -12.80 6.60 9.10
C LEU A 36 -13.03 5.26 9.78
N THR A 37 -12.02 4.77 10.51
CA THR A 37 -12.09 3.47 11.17
C THR A 37 -11.23 3.45 12.43
N THR A 38 -11.66 2.70 13.43
CA THR A 38 -10.80 2.32 14.56
C THR A 38 -9.64 1.46 14.05
N MET A 39 -8.41 1.75 14.48
CA MET A 39 -7.16 1.09 14.07
C MET A 39 -6.97 -0.30 14.70
N GLU A 40 -8.04 -1.09 14.75
CA GLU A 40 -8.01 -2.50 15.11
C GLU A 40 -7.62 -3.33 13.85
N PRO A 41 -6.69 -4.30 13.95
CA PRO A 41 -6.13 -4.99 12.77
C PRO A 41 -7.17 -5.55 11.80
N GLU A 42 -8.22 -6.20 12.30
CA GLU A 42 -9.29 -6.77 11.47
C GLU A 42 -10.11 -5.68 10.76
N LYS A 43 -10.36 -4.55 11.43
CA LYS A 43 -11.12 -3.43 10.87
C LYS A 43 -10.32 -2.67 9.83
N VAL A 44 -9.01 -2.53 10.04
CA VAL A 44 -8.09 -1.95 9.09
C VAL A 44 -8.02 -2.82 7.83
N ALA A 45 -7.91 -4.15 7.96
CA ALA A 45 -7.89 -5.03 6.79
C ALA A 45 -9.16 -4.95 5.94
N ILE A 46 -10.34 -4.82 6.57
CA ILE A 46 -11.60 -4.59 5.86
C ILE A 46 -11.57 -3.24 5.12
N MET A 47 -11.04 -2.19 5.78
CA MET A 47 -10.93 -0.86 5.19
C MET A 47 -9.96 -0.83 4.01
N ASP A 48 -8.81 -1.49 4.12
CA ASP A 48 -7.80 -1.64 3.05
C ASP A 48 -8.46 -2.23 1.79
N GLY A 49 -9.26 -3.29 1.96
CA GLY A 49 -10.01 -3.91 0.87
C GLY A 49 -11.04 -2.99 0.22
N LYS A 50 -11.74 -2.18 1.02
CA LYS A 50 -12.71 -1.19 0.50
C LYS A 50 -12.05 -0.07 -0.27
N ILE A 51 -10.95 0.48 0.25
CA ILE A 51 -10.17 1.51 -0.44
C ILE A 51 -9.67 0.95 -1.78
N ALA A 52 -9.07 -0.25 -1.77
CA ALA A 52 -8.61 -0.93 -2.98
C ALA A 52 -9.75 -1.13 -4.00
N GLN A 53 -10.94 -1.52 -3.54
CA GLN A 53 -12.12 -1.65 -4.40
C GLN A 53 -12.55 -0.29 -4.98
N TYR A 54 -12.52 0.77 -4.18
CA TYR A 54 -12.89 2.10 -4.64
C TYR A 54 -11.93 2.64 -5.72
N VAL A 55 -10.61 2.58 -5.48
CA VAL A 55 -9.62 3.05 -6.46
C VAL A 55 -9.59 2.19 -7.74
N SER A 56 -10.00 0.92 -7.67
CA SER A 56 -10.13 0.06 -8.86
C SER A 56 -11.23 0.51 -9.84
N LYS A 57 -12.11 1.42 -9.42
CA LYS A 57 -13.14 2.03 -10.28
C LYS A 57 -12.55 3.11 -11.21
N PHE A 58 -11.36 3.63 -10.90
CA PHE A 58 -10.72 4.67 -11.70
C PHE A 58 -10.15 4.09 -13.01
N GLY A 59 -10.23 4.88 -14.08
CA GLY A 59 -9.73 4.45 -15.39
C GLY A 59 -8.20 4.45 -15.46
N THR A 60 -7.65 3.82 -16.50
CA THR A 60 -6.19 3.79 -16.75
C THR A 60 -5.59 5.16 -17.11
N ALA A 61 -6.44 6.12 -17.47
CA ALA A 61 -6.09 7.52 -17.70
C ALA A 61 -6.18 8.38 -16.43
N ASP A 62 -6.70 7.82 -15.34
CA ASP A 62 -6.88 8.51 -14.08
C ASP A 62 -5.76 8.13 -13.10
N GLY A 63 -5.24 9.13 -12.40
CA GLY A 63 -4.43 8.96 -11.20
C GLY A 63 -5.28 9.06 -9.94
N PHE A 64 -4.63 8.88 -8.80
CA PHE A 64 -5.23 9.12 -7.50
C PHE A 64 -4.17 9.43 -6.45
N SER A 65 -4.62 10.06 -5.38
CA SER A 65 -3.85 10.26 -4.16
C SER A 65 -4.61 9.72 -2.97
N ILE A 66 -3.89 9.07 -2.04
CA ILE A 66 -4.44 8.62 -0.76
C ILE A 66 -3.67 9.31 0.36
N THR A 67 -4.38 9.92 1.29
CA THR A 67 -3.81 10.44 2.52
C THR A 67 -4.34 9.64 3.70
N PHE A 68 -3.44 9.06 4.49
CA PHE A 68 -3.77 8.43 5.75
C PHE A 68 -3.24 9.25 6.92
N MET A 69 -4.03 9.38 7.97
CA MET A 69 -3.62 9.99 9.24
C MET A 69 -4.14 9.17 10.43
N LYS A 70 -3.28 9.00 11.44
CA LYS A 70 -3.60 8.31 12.68
C LYS A 70 -3.68 9.27 13.85
N SER A 71 -4.72 9.18 14.68
CA SER A 71 -4.83 9.96 15.91
C SER A 71 -3.70 9.63 16.90
N GLU A 72 -3.34 10.55 17.79
CA GLU A 72 -2.38 10.26 18.87
C GLU A 72 -3.00 9.43 19.98
N LYS A 73 -4.27 9.72 20.30
CA LYS A 73 -5.01 9.08 21.37
C LYS A 73 -5.98 8.03 20.82
N PRO A 74 -6.41 7.07 21.64
CA PRO A 74 -7.48 6.15 21.28
C PRO A 74 -8.73 6.89 20.77
N ALA A 75 -9.50 6.21 19.93
CA ALA A 75 -10.70 6.77 19.28
C ALA A 75 -11.78 7.16 20.30
N MET A 76 -11.85 6.45 21.43
CA MET A 76 -12.76 6.67 22.54
C MET A 76 -11.99 6.85 23.85
N PRO A 77 -12.51 7.60 24.84
CA PRO A 77 -11.97 7.57 26.20
C PRO A 77 -11.89 6.13 26.70
N GLU A 78 -10.75 5.73 27.29
CA GLU A 78 -10.46 4.36 27.75
C GLU A 78 -10.34 3.28 26.65
N GLY A 79 -10.55 3.65 25.37
CA GLY A 79 -10.37 2.73 24.25
C GLY A 79 -8.92 2.28 24.07
N LYS A 80 -8.73 1.12 23.44
CA LYS A 80 -7.39 0.58 23.14
C LYS A 80 -6.79 1.11 21.84
N TYR A 81 -7.64 1.29 20.83
CA TYR A 81 -7.20 1.53 19.45
C TYR A 81 -7.37 3.00 19.06
N GLN A 82 -6.38 3.52 18.33
CA GLN A 82 -6.41 4.85 17.73
C GLN A 82 -7.43 4.94 16.59
N LEU A 83 -7.71 6.15 16.13
CA LEU A 83 -8.56 6.41 14.99
C LEU A 83 -7.70 6.64 13.74
N GLY A 84 -8.07 5.98 12.65
CA GLY A 84 -7.49 6.17 11.32
C GLY A 84 -8.45 6.93 10.42
N ILE A 85 -7.91 7.86 9.64
CA ILE A 85 -8.63 8.59 8.60
C ILE A 85 -7.91 8.33 7.28
N PHE A 86 -8.68 7.97 6.25
CA PHE A 86 -8.22 7.85 4.88
C PHE A 86 -9.01 8.82 4.00
N VAL A 87 -8.29 9.57 3.18
CA VAL A 87 -8.86 10.46 2.16
C VAL A 87 -8.31 10.01 0.83
N VAL A 88 -9.20 9.65 -0.09
CA VAL A 88 -8.87 9.29 -1.46
C VAL A 88 -9.36 10.40 -2.37
N GLU A 89 -8.53 10.84 -3.30
CA GLU A 89 -8.90 11.80 -4.32
C GLU A 89 -8.46 11.29 -5.68
N LYS A 90 -9.37 11.31 -6.64
CA LYS A 90 -9.07 11.10 -8.05
C LYS A 90 -8.24 12.25 -8.58
N ARG A 91 -7.28 11.96 -9.45
CA ARG A 91 -6.37 12.92 -10.07
C ARG A 91 -6.45 12.74 -11.58
N ALA A 92 -6.66 13.83 -12.33
CA ALA A 92 -6.51 13.79 -13.77
C ALA A 92 -5.03 14.06 -14.13
N TYR A 93 -4.45 13.22 -14.97
CA TYR A 93 -3.18 13.56 -15.62
C TYR A 93 -3.43 14.65 -16.68
N ALA A 94 -2.39 15.38 -17.08
CA ALA A 94 -2.54 16.40 -18.10
C ALA A 94 -3.07 15.78 -19.40
N ASP A 95 -4.13 16.36 -19.95
CA ASP A 95 -4.69 15.99 -21.26
C ASP A 95 -3.94 16.79 -22.34
N ASP A 96 -2.66 16.47 -22.52
CA ASP A 96 -1.79 17.08 -23.53
C ASP A 96 -1.79 16.29 -24.85
N GLY A 97 -2.70 15.32 -24.98
CA GLY A 97 -2.84 14.47 -26.16
C GLY A 97 -1.92 13.24 -26.16
N HIS A 98 -1.08 13.05 -25.14
CA HIS A 98 -0.30 11.84 -24.97
C HIS A 98 -1.09 10.77 -24.22
N LYS A 99 -1.08 9.53 -24.74
CA LYS A 99 -1.69 8.42 -24.00
C LYS A 99 -0.78 8.07 -22.83
N THR A 100 -1.36 7.64 -21.72
CA THR A 100 -0.59 7.15 -20.56
C THR A 100 0.34 5.97 -20.90
N GLU A 101 0.08 5.27 -22.01
CA GLU A 101 0.95 4.25 -22.61
C GLU A 101 2.26 4.84 -23.15
N ASP A 102 2.22 6.05 -23.71
CA ASP A 102 3.40 6.75 -24.26
C ASP A 102 4.33 7.27 -23.14
N MET A 103 3.82 7.32 -21.91
CA MET A 103 4.54 7.85 -20.73
C MET A 103 5.34 6.79 -19.98
N MET A 104 5.36 5.52 -20.43
CA MET A 104 6.01 4.43 -19.69
C MET A 104 7.52 4.61 -19.49
N ASP A 105 8.18 5.32 -20.41
CA ASP A 105 9.61 5.61 -20.35
C ASP A 105 9.91 7.03 -19.84
N GLU A 106 8.88 7.81 -19.55
CA GLU A 106 9.02 9.17 -19.02
C GLU A 106 9.29 9.15 -17.51
N SER A 107 10.26 9.96 -17.08
CA SER A 107 10.70 10.06 -15.70
C SER A 107 10.61 11.48 -15.14
N ASP A 108 10.43 12.52 -15.97
CA ASP A 108 10.23 13.88 -15.51
C ASP A 108 8.91 14.00 -14.75
N LEU A 109 9.02 14.30 -13.45
CA LEU A 109 7.90 14.46 -12.55
C LEU A 109 6.93 15.55 -13.03
N LYS A 110 7.42 16.59 -13.70
CA LYS A 110 6.56 17.67 -14.21
C LYS A 110 5.66 17.23 -15.35
N VAL A 111 6.01 16.15 -16.02
CA VAL A 111 5.24 15.56 -17.12
C VAL A 111 4.31 14.48 -16.59
N VAL A 112 4.81 13.58 -15.74
CA VAL A 112 4.03 12.40 -15.29
C VAL A 112 3.09 12.67 -14.13
N ALA A 113 3.26 13.78 -13.40
CA ALA A 113 2.41 14.13 -12.27
C ALA A 113 1.15 14.89 -12.72
N SER A 114 0.08 14.77 -11.93
CA SER A 114 -1.09 15.65 -12.08
C SER A 114 -0.73 17.10 -11.73
N ALA A 115 -1.41 18.06 -12.38
CA ALA A 115 -1.26 19.48 -12.06
C ALA A 115 -1.49 19.77 -10.57
N LYS A 116 -2.54 19.18 -10.00
CA LYS A 116 -2.87 19.33 -8.57
C LYS A 116 -1.73 18.85 -7.66
N PHE A 117 -1.02 17.77 -8.02
CA PHE A 117 0.16 17.32 -7.25
C PHE A 117 1.30 18.36 -7.29
N LEU A 118 1.59 18.92 -8.47
CA LEU A 118 2.64 19.91 -8.64
C LEU A 118 2.34 21.23 -7.92
N GLU A 119 1.06 21.59 -7.79
CA GLU A 119 0.61 22.77 -7.04
C GLU A 119 0.65 22.56 -5.52
N GLU A 120 0.27 21.38 -5.03
CA GLU A 120 0.16 21.09 -3.60
C GLU A 120 1.51 20.79 -2.93
N ARG A 121 2.49 20.32 -3.69
CA ARG A 121 3.81 19.91 -3.16
C ARG A 121 4.85 21.01 -3.38
N SER A 122 5.62 21.33 -2.35
CA SER A 122 6.74 22.25 -2.49
C SER A 122 7.81 21.70 -3.44
N ALA A 123 8.62 22.58 -4.03
CA ALA A 123 9.71 22.18 -4.93
C ALA A 123 10.71 21.20 -4.26
N GLU A 124 10.93 21.35 -2.95
CA GLU A 124 11.77 20.42 -2.17
C GLU A 124 11.14 19.02 -2.08
N VAL A 125 9.84 18.91 -1.78
CA VAL A 125 9.14 17.61 -1.78
C VAL A 125 9.19 16.98 -3.17
N GLN A 126 8.97 17.78 -4.21
CA GLN A 126 9.03 17.31 -5.59
C GLN A 126 10.40 16.71 -5.95
N GLN A 127 11.50 17.25 -5.41
CA GLN A 127 12.85 16.67 -5.62
C GLN A 127 13.00 15.27 -5.03
N TYR A 128 12.42 14.99 -3.86
CA TYR A 128 12.41 13.64 -3.29
C TYR A 128 11.67 12.65 -4.20
N TYR A 129 10.51 13.04 -4.72
CA TYR A 129 9.74 12.22 -5.66
C TYR A 129 10.49 12.00 -6.97
N GLN A 130 11.06 13.07 -7.56
CA GLN A 130 11.84 12.99 -8.79
C GLN A 130 13.04 12.05 -8.64
N SER A 131 13.78 12.15 -7.53
CA SER A 131 14.92 11.27 -7.25
C SER A 131 14.49 9.80 -7.15
N LEU A 132 13.37 9.54 -6.49
CA LEU A 132 12.84 8.20 -6.30
C LEU A 132 12.32 7.59 -7.61
N ILE A 133 11.58 8.38 -8.41
CA ILE A 133 11.10 7.99 -9.75
C ILE A 133 12.27 7.67 -10.67
N ASN A 134 13.30 8.52 -10.73
CA ASN A 134 14.47 8.28 -11.58
C ASN A 134 15.18 6.97 -11.23
N GLU A 135 15.32 6.67 -9.95
CA GLU A 135 15.95 5.43 -9.48
C GLU A 135 15.11 4.20 -9.82
N ALA A 136 13.78 4.27 -9.61
CA ALA A 136 12.87 3.20 -9.99
C ALA A 136 12.89 2.97 -11.51
N MET A 137 12.91 4.05 -12.30
CA MET A 137 13.03 4.04 -13.76
C MET A 137 14.32 3.42 -14.26
N SER A 138 15.45 3.80 -13.66
CA SER A 138 16.75 3.25 -14.04
C SER A 138 16.89 1.77 -13.65
N GLY A 139 16.35 1.36 -12.49
CA GLY A 139 16.49 0.02 -11.97
C GLY A 139 15.42 -0.97 -12.45
N ARG A 140 14.30 -0.47 -13.01
CA ARG A 140 13.09 -1.25 -13.34
C ARG A 140 12.60 -2.15 -12.19
N ASN A 141 12.80 -1.70 -10.96
CA ASN A 141 12.51 -2.44 -9.74
C ASN A 141 11.89 -1.50 -8.70
N ALA A 142 11.27 -2.07 -7.67
CA ALA A 142 10.80 -1.29 -6.53
C ALA A 142 12.00 -0.68 -5.77
N VAL A 143 11.89 0.59 -5.40
CA VAL A 143 12.92 1.32 -4.67
C VAL A 143 12.38 1.71 -3.30
N VAL A 144 13.15 1.45 -2.25
CA VAL A 144 12.78 1.84 -0.88
C VAL A 144 13.92 2.66 -0.26
N LYS A 145 13.59 3.85 0.23
CA LYS A 145 14.52 4.76 0.91
C LYS A 145 14.04 5.04 2.34
N VAL A 146 14.97 5.00 3.28
CA VAL A 146 14.76 5.48 4.66
C VAL A 146 15.57 6.77 4.79
N LEU A 147 14.89 7.86 5.15
CA LEU A 147 15.42 9.22 5.10
C LEU A 147 15.06 9.96 6.39
N ASP A 148 15.90 10.94 6.74
CA ASP A 148 15.56 11.96 7.72
C ASP A 148 14.77 13.07 7.02
N PRO A 149 13.48 13.26 7.35
CA PRO A 149 12.66 14.29 6.72
C PRO A 149 13.10 15.69 7.19
N PRO A 150 12.95 16.72 6.35
CA PRO A 150 13.15 18.10 6.75
C PRO A 150 12.26 18.48 7.94
N ALA A 151 12.78 19.34 8.84
CA ALA A 151 12.09 19.69 10.09
C ALA A 151 10.69 20.27 9.89
N HIS A 152 10.44 20.98 8.79
CA HIS A 152 9.11 21.55 8.49
C HIS A 152 8.08 20.48 8.07
N MET A 153 8.53 19.28 7.72
CA MET A 153 7.65 18.17 7.35
C MET A 153 7.24 17.33 8.55
N VAL A 154 7.85 17.47 9.72
CA VAL A 154 7.57 16.61 10.88
C VAL A 154 7.34 17.41 12.15
N GLU A 155 6.48 16.89 13.02
CA GLU A 155 6.18 17.53 14.31
C GLU A 155 7.22 17.19 15.37
N LYS A 156 7.88 16.02 15.26
CA LYS A 156 8.81 15.48 16.26
C LYS A 156 10.20 15.34 15.68
N VAL A 157 11.19 15.90 16.38
CA VAL A 157 12.61 15.72 16.06
C VAL A 157 12.96 14.23 16.15
N GLY A 158 13.70 13.73 15.15
CA GLY A 158 14.05 12.31 15.05
C GLY A 158 12.98 11.43 14.41
N ALA A 159 11.87 12.01 13.92
CA ALA A 159 10.95 11.29 13.05
C ALA A 159 11.67 10.81 11.79
N LYS A 160 11.23 9.67 11.25
CA LYS A 160 11.82 9.06 10.05
C LYS A 160 10.81 9.01 8.92
N MET A 161 11.30 9.13 7.69
CA MET A 161 10.51 9.03 6.48
C MET A 161 10.93 7.78 5.71
N VAL A 162 9.97 6.96 5.32
CA VAL A 162 10.20 5.84 4.41
C VAL A 162 9.46 6.13 3.11
N GLN A 163 10.19 6.12 2.00
CA GLN A 163 9.62 6.22 0.67
C GLN A 163 9.73 4.90 -0.06
N LEU A 164 8.67 4.50 -0.75
CA LEU A 164 8.62 3.34 -1.64
C LEU A 164 8.13 3.83 -3.01
N ALA A 165 8.83 3.49 -4.08
CA ALA A 165 8.32 3.56 -5.45
C ALA A 165 8.19 2.15 -6.00
N ALA A 166 7.05 1.83 -6.60
CA ALA A 166 6.79 0.55 -7.26
C ALA A 166 6.00 0.77 -8.55
N TYR A 167 6.14 -0.18 -9.48
CA TYR A 167 5.39 -0.20 -10.73
C TYR A 167 4.05 -0.90 -10.54
N ASP A 168 2.94 -0.23 -10.82
CA ASP A 168 1.65 -0.91 -11.01
C ASP A 168 1.56 -1.41 -12.45
N VAL A 169 2.15 -2.58 -12.68
CA VAL A 169 2.21 -3.24 -13.99
C VAL A 169 0.83 -3.50 -14.58
N GLU A 170 -0.18 -3.72 -13.73
CA GLU A 170 -1.55 -4.01 -14.17
C GLU A 170 -2.35 -2.70 -14.40
N ARG A 171 -1.82 -1.54 -13.99
CA ARG A 171 -2.51 -0.23 -13.94
C ARG A 171 -3.95 -0.36 -13.44
N SER A 172 -4.14 -1.28 -12.50
CA SER A 172 -5.46 -1.76 -12.08
C SER A 172 -5.99 -0.97 -10.87
N GLY A 173 -5.26 0.07 -10.48
CA GLY A 173 -5.56 0.89 -9.32
C GLY A 173 -5.27 0.19 -8.00
N LYS A 174 -4.75 -1.04 -7.99
CA LYS A 174 -4.58 -1.84 -6.76
C LYS A 174 -3.61 -1.22 -5.76
N ALA A 175 -2.71 -0.34 -6.21
CA ALA A 175 -1.76 0.45 -5.40
C ALA A 175 -0.95 -0.31 -4.34
N TYR A 176 -1.01 -1.64 -4.26
CA TYR A 176 -0.38 -2.43 -3.19
C TYR A 176 -0.82 -2.03 -1.77
N ILE A 177 -2.03 -1.46 -1.59
CA ILE A 177 -2.45 -0.89 -0.29
C ILE A 177 -2.49 -1.97 0.79
N SER A 178 -3.16 -3.08 0.50
CA SER A 178 -3.28 -4.21 1.42
C SER A 178 -1.90 -4.78 1.73
N GLU A 179 -1.08 -4.98 0.70
CA GLU A 179 0.26 -5.55 0.79
C GLU A 179 1.21 -4.68 1.61
N VAL A 180 1.20 -3.36 1.41
CA VAL A 180 2.00 -2.39 2.17
C VAL A 180 1.54 -2.36 3.64
N ASN A 181 0.23 -2.36 3.89
CA ASN A 181 -0.28 -2.40 5.26
C ASN A 181 0.00 -3.73 5.97
N GLU A 182 0.06 -4.85 5.25
CA GLU A 182 0.56 -6.12 5.78
C GLU A 182 2.04 -6.03 6.19
N CYS A 183 2.88 -5.37 5.40
CA CYS A 183 4.29 -5.12 5.77
C CYS A 183 4.40 -4.35 7.09
N PHE A 184 3.54 -3.35 7.29
CA PHE A 184 3.49 -2.61 8.56
C PHE A 184 3.12 -3.54 9.72
N ARG A 185 2.08 -4.36 9.55
CA ARG A 185 1.62 -5.31 10.58
C ARG A 185 2.68 -6.36 10.92
N SER A 186 3.35 -6.95 9.93
CA SER A 186 4.35 -8.01 10.16
C SER A 186 5.61 -7.50 10.87
N ASN A 187 5.90 -6.20 10.74
CA ASN A 187 7.02 -5.53 11.39
C ASN A 187 6.62 -4.83 12.70
N ASP A 188 5.37 -5.01 13.16
CA ASP A 188 4.82 -4.37 14.38
C ASP A 188 5.14 -2.86 14.42
N ILE A 189 4.82 -2.20 13.31
CA ILE A 189 5.02 -0.78 13.10
C ILE A 189 3.80 -0.21 12.40
N THR A 190 3.46 1.04 12.67
CA THR A 190 2.37 1.70 11.93
C THR A 190 2.72 3.16 11.74
N PRO A 191 2.70 3.67 10.50
CA PRO A 191 3.00 5.06 10.25
C PRO A 191 2.03 5.98 11.00
N LYS A 192 2.52 7.17 11.36
CA LYS A 192 1.69 8.24 11.90
C LYS A 192 0.76 8.81 10.83
N ARG A 193 1.31 8.91 9.62
CA ARG A 193 0.61 9.29 8.39
C ARG A 193 1.36 8.73 7.18
N PHE A 194 0.67 8.52 6.09
CA PHE A 194 1.29 8.23 4.81
C PHE A 194 0.53 8.89 3.67
N TYR A 195 1.25 9.10 2.56
CA TYR A 195 0.70 9.56 1.31
C TYR A 195 0.98 8.51 0.24
N VAL A 196 -0.01 8.23 -0.59
CA VAL A 196 0.13 7.43 -1.81
C VAL A 196 -0.19 8.33 -2.96
N ASP A 197 0.70 8.42 -3.95
CA ASP A 197 0.49 9.20 -5.16
C ASP A 197 0.82 8.34 -6.37
N THR A 198 -0.04 8.36 -7.40
CA THR A 198 0.19 7.67 -8.67
C THR A 198 0.59 8.63 -9.78
N PHE A 199 1.38 8.13 -10.73
CA PHE A 199 1.95 8.89 -11.84
C PHE A 199 1.61 8.25 -13.19
N ALA A 200 1.55 9.06 -14.25
CA ALA A 200 1.13 8.64 -15.59
C ALA A 200 2.02 7.54 -16.20
N ASN A 201 3.29 7.47 -15.79
CA ASN A 201 4.24 6.41 -16.18
C ASN A 201 3.99 5.06 -15.49
N GLY A 202 2.97 4.95 -14.64
CA GLY A 202 2.60 3.72 -13.93
C GLY A 202 3.36 3.49 -12.63
N ILE A 203 4.15 4.48 -12.16
CA ILE A 203 4.78 4.43 -10.84
C ILE A 203 3.77 4.87 -9.77
N ILE A 204 3.82 4.17 -8.64
CA ILE A 204 3.10 4.52 -7.42
C ILE A 204 4.14 4.79 -6.35
N VAL A 205 4.00 5.92 -5.66
CA VAL A 205 4.89 6.34 -4.58
C VAL A 205 4.14 6.35 -3.26
N TYR A 206 4.68 5.64 -2.27
CA TYR A 206 4.32 5.76 -0.87
C TYR A 206 5.33 6.64 -0.16
N THR A 207 4.85 7.61 0.62
CA THR A 207 5.66 8.40 1.54
C THR A 207 5.08 8.27 2.94
N CYS A 208 5.77 7.53 3.80
CA CYS A 208 5.33 7.17 5.15
C CYS A 208 6.16 7.90 6.21
N PHE A 209 5.50 8.44 7.24
CA PHE A 209 6.16 9.14 8.35
C PHE A 209 5.98 8.36 9.64
N PHE A 210 7.08 8.17 10.38
CA PHE A 210 7.12 7.41 11.62
C PHE A 210 7.60 8.30 12.77
N ASP A 211 6.90 8.24 13.89
CA ASP A 211 7.29 8.92 15.12
C ASP A 211 8.46 8.18 15.76
N PRO A 212 9.45 8.89 16.34
CA PRO A 212 10.62 8.27 16.96
C PRO A 212 10.26 7.36 18.14
N SER A 213 9.17 7.65 18.85
CA SER A 213 8.68 6.83 19.96
C SER A 213 8.07 5.50 19.51
N SER A 214 7.69 5.39 18.24
CA SER A 214 6.98 4.23 17.69
C SER A 214 7.88 3.29 16.90
N CYS A 215 9.14 3.67 16.64
CA CYS A 215 9.99 2.93 15.74
C CYS A 215 11.48 3.08 16.03
N THR A 216 12.21 1.97 16.00
CA THR A 216 13.67 1.91 16.05
C THR A 216 14.26 1.83 14.63
N GLU A 217 15.53 2.22 14.46
CA GLU A 217 16.20 2.12 13.14
C GLU A 217 16.24 0.69 12.61
N ASP A 218 16.43 -0.31 13.48
CA ASP A 218 16.40 -1.73 13.09
C ASP A 218 15.04 -2.14 12.52
N LYS A 219 13.93 -1.71 13.15
CA LYS A 219 12.56 -1.99 12.65
C LYS A 219 12.32 -1.33 11.30
N LEU A 220 12.85 -0.11 11.07
CA LEU A 220 12.77 0.54 9.75
C LEU A 220 13.60 -0.19 8.70
N GLY A 221 14.77 -0.71 9.08
CA GLY A 221 15.60 -1.54 8.18
C GLY A 221 14.86 -2.80 7.74
N GLN A 222 14.24 -3.52 8.68
CA GLN A 222 13.44 -4.71 8.39
C GLN A 222 12.19 -4.39 7.55
N LEU A 223 11.49 -3.31 7.89
CA LEU A 223 10.37 -2.83 7.08
C LEU A 223 10.81 -2.48 5.66
N ALA A 224 11.91 -1.74 5.51
CA ALA A 224 12.42 -1.35 4.20
C ALA A 224 12.82 -2.57 3.36
N GLN A 225 13.42 -3.59 3.99
CA GLN A 225 13.72 -4.86 3.33
C GLN A 225 12.43 -5.56 2.88
N THR A 226 11.41 -5.62 3.73
CA THR A 226 10.12 -6.25 3.39
C THR A 226 9.42 -5.51 2.23
N LEU A 227 9.38 -4.18 2.28
CA LEU A 227 8.72 -3.34 1.27
C LEU A 227 9.36 -3.44 -0.11
N ARG A 228 10.66 -3.76 -0.22
CA ARG A 228 11.33 -3.98 -1.52
C ARG A 228 10.68 -5.10 -2.33
N TYR A 229 9.99 -6.01 -1.65
CA TYR A 229 9.40 -7.19 -2.26
C TYR A 229 7.87 -7.10 -2.38
N VAL A 230 7.28 -5.96 -2.02
CA VAL A 230 5.82 -5.77 -2.02
C VAL A 230 5.18 -5.98 -3.39
N CYS A 231 5.88 -5.64 -4.48
CA CYS A 231 5.38 -5.87 -5.84
C CYS A 231 5.30 -7.36 -6.20
N HIS A 232 6.01 -8.23 -5.48
CA HIS A 232 5.89 -9.68 -5.60
C HIS A 232 4.75 -10.21 -4.74
N PHE A 233 4.18 -9.42 -3.84
CA PHE A 233 3.07 -9.79 -2.98
C PHE A 233 1.76 -9.84 -3.76
N LYS A 234 1.67 -10.70 -4.78
CA LYS A 234 0.39 -10.98 -5.42
C LYS A 234 -0.45 -11.79 -4.43
N HIS A 235 -1.51 -11.20 -3.88
CA HIS A 235 -2.63 -11.96 -3.29
C HIS A 235 -3.37 -12.71 -4.40
N ASN A 236 -2.71 -13.72 -4.97
CA ASN A 236 -3.42 -14.70 -5.76
C ASN A 236 -3.93 -15.74 -4.74
N PRO A 237 -5.25 -15.88 -4.51
CA PRO A 237 -5.83 -16.58 -3.35
C PRO A 237 -5.46 -18.06 -3.16
N LYS A 238 -4.58 -18.62 -4.00
CA LYS A 238 -4.27 -20.05 -4.03
C LYS A 238 -2.78 -20.38 -3.99
N LYS A 239 -1.90 -19.67 -4.70
CA LYS A 239 -0.51 -20.15 -4.95
C LYS A 239 0.57 -19.49 -4.10
N SER A 240 0.45 -18.20 -3.83
CA SER A 240 1.48 -17.41 -3.12
C SER A 240 1.10 -17.13 -1.66
N ALA A 241 -0.18 -17.26 -1.31
CA ALA A 241 -0.69 -16.93 0.02
C ALA A 241 0.01 -17.72 1.15
N LEU A 242 0.30 -19.00 0.94
CA LEU A 242 1.00 -19.84 1.93
C LEU A 242 2.44 -19.38 2.17
N VAL A 243 3.20 -19.15 1.10
CA VAL A 243 4.58 -18.68 1.21
C VAL A 243 4.60 -17.30 1.87
N TRP A 244 3.60 -16.46 1.58
CA TRP A 244 3.51 -15.11 2.14
C TRP A 244 3.11 -15.12 3.61
N ASP A 245 2.20 -15.98 4.03
CA ASP A 245 1.90 -16.19 5.45
C ASP A 245 3.16 -16.56 6.26
N LEU A 246 4.08 -17.35 5.67
CA LEU A 246 5.37 -17.64 6.30
C LEU A 246 6.28 -16.40 6.42
N VAL A 247 6.28 -15.51 5.42
CA VAL A 247 7.01 -14.23 5.48
C VAL A 247 6.44 -13.33 6.55
N LEU A 248 5.11 -13.16 6.57
CA LEU A 248 4.42 -12.29 7.52
C LEU A 248 4.58 -12.79 8.98
N LYS A 249 4.72 -14.11 9.17
CA LYS A 249 5.04 -14.72 10.47
C LYS A 249 6.53 -14.71 10.82
N ASN A 250 7.37 -14.08 10.00
CA ASN A 250 8.83 -14.05 10.14
C ASN A 250 9.47 -15.45 10.23
N LEU A 251 8.84 -16.48 9.63
CA LEU A 251 9.37 -17.84 9.58
C LEU A 251 10.38 -18.02 8.43
N ILE A 252 10.23 -17.22 7.38
CA ILE A 252 11.16 -17.12 6.26
C ILE A 252 11.36 -15.64 5.92
N THR A 253 12.49 -15.31 5.29
CA THR A 253 12.71 -13.94 4.80
C THR A 253 11.99 -13.73 3.46
N PRO A 254 11.68 -12.48 3.08
CA PRO A 254 11.13 -12.16 1.75
C PRO A 254 11.95 -12.73 0.58
N GLU A 255 13.28 -12.79 0.71
CA GLU A 255 14.19 -13.35 -0.31
C GLU A 255 13.99 -14.86 -0.48
N HIS A 256 13.91 -15.60 0.63
CA HIS A 256 13.58 -17.03 0.60
C HIS A 256 12.23 -17.26 -0.08
N ALA A 257 11.29 -16.36 0.21
CA ALA A 257 9.95 -16.40 -0.31
C ALA A 257 9.92 -16.28 -1.85
N ILE A 258 10.69 -15.33 -2.41
CA ILE A 258 10.84 -15.19 -3.87
C ILE A 258 11.51 -16.41 -4.49
N PHE A 259 12.55 -16.94 -3.85
CA PHE A 259 13.21 -18.15 -4.31
C PHE A 259 12.24 -19.33 -4.37
N LEU A 260 11.44 -19.54 -3.30
CA LEU A 260 10.44 -20.61 -3.23
C LEU A 260 9.36 -20.47 -4.31
N ILE A 261 8.81 -19.25 -4.50
CA ILE A 261 7.82 -19.02 -5.56
C ILE A 261 8.41 -19.23 -6.95
N THR A 262 9.65 -18.78 -7.18
CA THR A 262 10.33 -18.92 -8.46
C THR A 262 10.64 -20.39 -8.73
N ALA A 263 11.15 -21.12 -7.75
CA ALA A 263 11.40 -22.56 -7.84
C ALA A 263 10.10 -23.32 -8.11
N ALA A 264 9.01 -23.01 -7.41
CA ALA A 264 7.71 -23.62 -7.67
C ALA A 264 7.25 -23.37 -9.11
N LYS A 265 7.31 -22.13 -9.60
CA LYS A 265 6.96 -21.79 -10.98
C LYS A 265 7.84 -22.52 -12.01
N PHE A 266 9.14 -22.60 -11.75
CA PHE A 266 10.10 -23.29 -12.60
C PHE A 266 9.77 -24.78 -12.68
N ILE A 267 9.60 -25.45 -11.54
CA ILE A 267 9.21 -26.86 -11.47
C ILE A 267 7.89 -27.08 -12.21
N PHE A 268 6.83 -26.33 -11.91
CA PHE A 268 5.54 -26.53 -12.60
C PHE A 268 5.58 -26.26 -14.12
N SER A 269 6.51 -25.41 -14.58
CA SER A 269 6.61 -25.05 -16.00
C SER A 269 7.50 -26.01 -16.79
N PHE A 270 8.59 -26.50 -16.18
CA PHE A 270 9.65 -27.25 -16.84
C PHE A 270 9.76 -28.71 -16.40
N PHE A 271 9.09 -29.12 -15.32
CA PHE A 271 9.03 -30.52 -14.96
C PHE A 271 8.24 -31.28 -16.05
N PRO A 272 8.80 -32.37 -16.61
CA PRO A 272 8.17 -33.09 -17.69
C PRO A 272 6.80 -33.58 -17.24
N LYS A 273 5.74 -33.06 -17.88
CA LYS A 273 4.34 -33.36 -17.54
C LYS A 273 3.91 -34.77 -17.93
N GLU A 274 4.85 -35.58 -18.40
CA GLU A 274 4.67 -36.94 -18.91
C GLU A 274 5.33 -38.00 -18.02
N THR A 275 6.01 -37.62 -16.93
CA THR A 275 6.55 -38.62 -16.00
C THR A 275 5.47 -39.21 -15.10
N GLU A 276 5.63 -40.48 -14.75
CA GLU A 276 4.67 -41.25 -13.96
C GLU A 276 4.43 -40.61 -12.58
N GLU A 277 5.47 -39.99 -12.00
CA GLU A 277 5.39 -39.26 -10.75
C GLU A 277 4.56 -37.98 -10.86
N TYR A 278 4.63 -37.26 -11.99
CA TYR A 278 3.78 -36.08 -12.24
C TYR A 278 2.32 -36.48 -12.40
N LEU A 279 2.05 -37.59 -13.10
CA LEU A 279 0.70 -38.13 -13.26
C LEU A 279 0.12 -38.59 -11.92
N ALA A 280 0.89 -39.31 -11.11
CA ALA A 280 0.49 -39.73 -9.76
C ALA A 280 0.22 -38.54 -8.84
N LEU A 281 1.06 -37.50 -8.90
CA LEU A 281 0.87 -36.27 -8.13
C LEU A 281 -0.35 -35.47 -8.62
N ALA A 282 -0.54 -35.36 -9.93
CA ALA A 282 -1.70 -34.69 -10.53
C ALA A 282 -3.02 -35.41 -10.22
N GLU A 283 -3.00 -36.74 -10.15
CA GLU A 283 -4.14 -37.58 -9.77
C GLU A 283 -4.46 -37.47 -8.27
N TYR A 284 -3.43 -37.46 -7.42
CA TYR A 284 -3.56 -37.17 -5.98
C TYR A 284 -4.24 -35.81 -5.74
N PHE A 285 -3.81 -34.76 -6.45
CA PHE A 285 -4.45 -33.45 -6.38
C PHE A 285 -5.84 -33.41 -7.04
N LYS A 286 -6.13 -34.26 -8.04
CA LYS A 286 -7.49 -34.39 -8.61
C LYS A 286 -8.48 -34.98 -7.60
N ASN A 287 -8.04 -35.96 -6.81
CA ASN A 287 -8.89 -36.68 -5.85
C ASN A 287 -9.10 -35.91 -4.55
N ASP A 288 -8.27 -34.90 -4.27
CA ASP A 288 -8.42 -34.01 -3.12
C ASP A 288 -8.41 -32.53 -3.57
N PRO A 289 -9.58 -31.97 -3.94
CA PRO A 289 -9.70 -30.60 -4.42
C PRO A 289 -9.24 -29.54 -3.43
N SER A 290 -9.17 -29.89 -2.13
CA SER A 290 -8.67 -29.00 -1.07
C SER A 290 -7.15 -28.77 -1.15
N LYS A 291 -6.42 -29.64 -1.85
CA LYS A 291 -4.96 -29.62 -1.99
C LYS A 291 -4.47 -29.03 -3.31
N LYS A 292 -5.37 -28.78 -4.27
CA LYS A 292 -5.05 -28.03 -5.51
C LYS A 292 -4.89 -26.54 -5.17
N SER A 293 -3.67 -26.13 -4.83
CA SER A 293 -3.29 -24.72 -4.71
C SER A 293 -2.74 -24.18 -6.03
#